data_AF-A0A2Y9FKP2-F1
#
_entry.id   AF-A0A2Y9FKP2-F1
#
_cell.length_a   1.000
_cell.length_b   1.000
_cell.length_c   1.000
_cell.angle_alpha   90.00
_cell.angle_beta   90.00
_cell.angle_gamma   90.00
#
_symmetry.space_group_name_H-M   'P 1'
#
loop_
_entity.id
_entity.type
_entity.pdbx_description
1 polymer ?
#
loop_
_entity_poly.entity_id
_entity_poly.type
_entity_poly.pdbx_seq_one_letter_code
_entity_poly.pdbx_strand_id
1 'polypeptide(L)'
;MEGALFVDWLESRGRVSGGRAQGSLAGDAGAGLRRARTLVAVMEEVGAAFRKELVSKLLHLHFKDDKTKVSGDALRLMAELLKIFVVEAAIRSIRQAQAEDLAQVDVEQLEKVLPQLLLDF
;
A
#
# COMPACT_ATOMS: atom_id res chain seq x y z
N MET A 1 -11.65 20.52 5.63
CA MET A 1 -10.94 20.98 6.85
C MET A 1 -10.35 19.77 7.58
N GLU A 2 -9.56 18.92 6.91
CA GLU A 2 -9.05 17.67 7.51
C GLU A 2 -7.51 17.57 7.55
N GLY A 3 -6.80 18.45 6.85
CA GLY A 3 -5.33 18.50 6.92
C GLY A 3 -4.77 19.07 8.23
N ALA A 4 -5.57 19.83 8.99
CA ALA A 4 -5.11 20.47 10.22
C ALA A 4 -4.94 19.47 11.38
N LEU A 5 -5.78 18.43 11.44
CA LEU A 5 -5.74 17.44 12.52
C LEU A 5 -4.54 16.48 12.40
N PHE A 6 -4.06 16.25 11.18
CA PHE A 6 -2.93 15.36 10.91
C PHE A 6 -1.59 16.00 11.27
N VAL A 7 -1.45 17.32 11.07
CA VAL A 7 -0.24 18.08 11.43
C VAL A 7 -0.19 18.37 12.93
N ASP A 8 -1.33 18.68 13.55
CA ASP A 8 -1.44 18.90 15.00
C ASP A 8 -1.10 17.62 15.80
N TRP A 9 -1.45 16.44 15.27
CA TRP A 9 -1.07 15.15 15.83
C TRP A 9 0.45 14.88 15.78
N LEU A 10 1.14 15.38 14.75
CA LEU A 10 2.58 15.23 14.54
C LEU A 10 3.38 16.19 15.42
N GLU A 11 2.91 17.41 15.62
CA GLU A 11 3.56 18.42 16.48
C GLU A 11 3.40 18.12 17.98
N SER A 12 2.30 17.48 18.38
CA SER A 12 2.02 17.14 19.78
C SER A 12 2.97 16.08 20.39
N ARG A 13 3.78 15.38 19.57
CA ARG A 13 4.77 14.40 20.04
C ARG A 13 6.12 14.98 20.45
N GLY A 14 6.35 16.29 20.28
CA GLY A 14 7.63 16.94 20.55
C GLY A 14 7.94 17.27 22.02
N ARG A 15 7.04 17.02 22.97
CA ARG A 15 7.24 17.45 24.37
C ARG A 15 6.78 16.38 25.37
N VAL A 16 7.66 15.42 25.65
CA VAL A 16 7.48 14.49 26.78
C VAL A 16 8.30 14.99 27.97
N SER A 17 7.63 15.54 28.97
CA SER A 17 8.17 15.64 30.33
C SER A 17 7.13 15.17 31.36
N GLY A 18 7.42 14.03 31.99
CA GLY A 18 7.07 13.67 33.36
C GLY A 18 5.61 13.73 33.80
N GLY A 19 4.92 12.58 33.81
CA GLY A 19 3.65 12.42 34.53
C GLY A 19 3.11 11.00 34.41
N ARG A 20 3.23 10.23 35.49
CA ARG A 20 2.84 8.82 35.60
C ARG A 20 1.31 8.68 35.61
N ALA A 21 0.71 8.03 34.60
CA ALA A 21 -0.62 7.44 34.67
C ALA A 21 -0.69 6.20 33.77
N GLN A 22 -1.32 5.17 34.32
CA GLN A 22 -1.41 3.80 33.86
C GLN A 22 -2.47 3.70 32.75
N GLY A 23 -2.15 3.06 31.62
CA GLY A 23 -3.06 2.92 30.48
C GLY A 23 -2.36 2.34 29.26
N SER A 24 -2.22 1.02 29.25
CA SER A 24 -1.60 0.24 28.17
C SER A 24 -2.45 0.30 26.88
N LEU A 25 -2.23 1.33 26.05
CA LEU A 25 -2.76 1.41 24.68
C LEU A 25 -1.68 1.76 23.63
N ALA A 26 -0.41 1.83 24.04
CA ALA A 26 0.71 2.13 23.14
C ALA A 26 1.20 0.92 22.30
N GLY A 27 0.54 -0.23 22.40
CA GLY A 27 1.00 -1.50 21.79
C GLY A 27 0.61 -1.69 20.31
N ASP A 28 -0.48 -1.07 19.86
CA ASP A 28 -1.18 -1.53 18.65
C ASP A 28 -0.74 -0.82 17.36
N ALA A 29 -0.47 0.49 17.43
CA ALA A 29 0.04 1.26 16.30
C ALA A 29 1.41 0.73 15.79
N GLY A 30 2.22 0.15 16.69
CA GLY A 30 3.48 -0.49 16.34
C GLY A 30 3.31 -1.85 15.66
N ALA A 31 2.20 -2.56 15.91
CA ALA A 31 1.92 -3.86 15.31
C ALA A 31 1.51 -3.73 13.83
N GLY A 32 0.74 -2.70 13.48
CA GLY A 32 0.32 -2.43 12.10
C GLY A 32 1.49 -2.11 11.15
N LEU A 33 2.42 -1.25 11.59
CA LEU A 33 3.62 -0.92 10.81
C LEU A 33 4.55 -2.13 10.66
N ARG A 34 4.66 -2.97 11.69
CA ARG A 34 5.41 -4.25 11.61
C ARG A 34 4.79 -5.19 10.58
N ARG A 35 3.46 -5.36 10.57
CA ARG A 35 2.75 -6.24 9.62
C ARG A 35 2.83 -5.79 8.16
N ALA A 36 2.66 -4.50 7.87
CA ALA A 36 2.83 -3.98 6.51
C ALA A 36 4.27 -4.20 6.00
N ARG A 37 5.25 -4.00 6.88
CA ARG A 37 6.67 -4.25 6.58
C ARG A 37 6.95 -5.74 6.38
N THR A 38 6.29 -6.62 7.15
CA THR A 38 6.34 -8.06 6.94
C THR A 38 5.70 -8.45 5.60
N LEU A 39 4.62 -7.80 5.17
CA LEU A 39 3.99 -8.13 3.89
C LEU A 39 4.90 -7.80 2.70
N VAL A 40 5.54 -6.61 2.72
CA VAL A 40 6.54 -6.23 1.70
C VAL A 40 7.71 -7.21 1.72
N ALA A 41 8.26 -7.52 2.90
CA ALA A 41 9.35 -8.46 3.05
C ALA A 41 8.97 -9.88 2.56
N VAL A 42 7.75 -10.35 2.85
CA VAL A 42 7.24 -11.64 2.36
C VAL A 42 7.08 -11.60 0.83
N MET A 43 6.58 -10.51 0.25
CA MET A 43 6.45 -10.40 -1.22
C MET A 43 7.81 -10.24 -1.92
N GLU A 44 8.82 -9.71 -1.24
CA GLU A 44 10.21 -9.70 -1.70
C GLU A 44 10.86 -11.08 -1.58
N GLU A 45 10.68 -11.79 -0.47
CA GLU A 45 11.24 -13.14 -0.25
C GLU A 45 10.57 -14.23 -1.08
N VAL A 46 9.26 -14.12 -1.34
CA VAL A 46 8.52 -15.09 -2.16
C VAL A 46 8.89 -14.96 -3.65
N GLY A 47 9.62 -13.91 -4.05
CA GLY A 47 10.03 -13.71 -5.46
C GLY A 47 8.85 -13.62 -6.42
N ALA A 48 7.65 -13.35 -5.91
CA ALA A 48 6.44 -13.25 -6.72
C ALA A 48 6.54 -11.99 -7.60
N ALA A 49 6.53 -12.22 -8.91
CA ALA A 49 6.60 -11.17 -9.92
C ALA A 49 5.67 -11.51 -11.10
N PHE A 50 5.21 -10.48 -11.79
CA PHE A 50 4.46 -10.68 -13.03
C PHE A 50 5.39 -11.20 -14.12
N ARG A 51 5.02 -12.33 -14.75
CA ARG A 51 5.73 -12.84 -15.93
C ARG A 51 5.69 -11.80 -17.04
N LYS A 52 6.83 -11.52 -17.67
CA LYS A 52 6.94 -10.49 -18.72
C LYS A 52 6.03 -10.79 -19.91
N GLU A 53 5.81 -12.06 -20.23
CA GLU A 53 4.92 -12.50 -21.30
C GLU A 53 3.45 -12.16 -20.99
N LEU A 54 3.06 -12.22 -19.72
CA LEU A 54 1.72 -11.80 -19.29
C LEU A 54 1.58 -10.28 -19.40
N VAL A 55 2.55 -9.53 -18.86
CA VAL A 55 2.54 -8.06 -18.93
C VAL A 55 2.50 -7.60 -20.39
N SER A 56 3.29 -8.23 -21.27
CA SER A 56 3.26 -7.95 -22.70
C SER A 56 1.87 -8.16 -23.30
N LYS A 57 1.21 -9.28 -23.00
CA LYS A 57 -0.16 -9.56 -23.49
C LYS A 57 -1.18 -8.55 -22.96
N LEU A 58 -1.10 -8.18 -21.68
CA LEU A 58 -1.99 -7.17 -21.09
C LEU A 58 -1.84 -5.82 -21.78
N LEU A 59 -0.61 -5.38 -22.05
CA LEU A 59 -0.37 -4.11 -22.75
C LEU A 59 -0.90 -4.13 -24.19
N HIS A 60 -0.61 -5.21 -24.95
CA HIS A 60 -1.06 -5.32 -26.34
C HIS A 60 -2.58 -5.49 -26.48
N LEU A 61 -3.28 -5.96 -25.44
CA LEU A 61 -4.74 -5.97 -25.42
C LEU A 61 -5.36 -4.57 -25.46
N HIS A 62 -4.64 -3.55 -24.99
CA HIS A 62 -5.15 -2.19 -24.83
C HIS A 62 -4.49 -1.15 -25.75
N PHE A 63 -3.47 -1.53 -26.53
CA PHE A 63 -2.93 -0.63 -27.55
C PHE A 63 -3.95 -0.40 -28.67
N LYS A 64 -4.06 0.86 -29.11
CA LYS A 64 -4.96 1.25 -30.20
C LYS A 64 -4.35 1.04 -31.58
N ASP A 65 -3.03 0.91 -31.66
CA ASP A 65 -2.26 0.67 -32.88
C ASP A 65 -1.46 -0.63 -32.74
N ASP A 66 -1.74 -1.59 -33.62
CA ASP A 66 -1.12 -2.92 -33.66
C ASP A 66 0.40 -2.87 -33.93
N LYS A 67 0.93 -1.74 -34.41
CA LYS A 67 2.36 -1.54 -34.63
C LYS A 67 3.11 -1.12 -33.36
N THR A 68 2.40 -0.81 -32.28
CA THR A 68 3.02 -0.40 -31.00
C THR A 68 3.88 -1.54 -30.45
N LYS A 69 5.12 -1.24 -30.09
CA LYS A 69 6.06 -2.20 -29.49
C LYS A 69 6.57 -1.68 -28.16
N VAL A 70 6.84 -2.59 -27.24
CA VAL A 70 7.41 -2.30 -25.91
C VAL A 70 8.78 -2.97 -25.80
N SER A 71 9.80 -2.22 -25.38
CA SER A 71 11.15 -2.77 -25.20
C SER A 71 11.20 -3.75 -24.03
N GLY A 72 12.20 -4.64 -24.01
CA GLY A 72 12.37 -5.63 -22.94
C GLY A 72 12.59 -5.01 -21.56
N ASP A 73 13.27 -3.86 -21.49
CA ASP A 73 13.49 -3.12 -20.25
C ASP A 73 12.22 -2.39 -19.80
N ALA A 74 11.47 -1.79 -20.72
CA ALA A 74 10.17 -1.21 -20.40
C ALA A 74 9.20 -2.28 -19.88
N LEU A 75 9.18 -3.48 -20.48
CA LEU A 75 8.38 -4.60 -19.96
C LEU A 75 8.81 -5.02 -18.55
N ARG A 76 10.12 -5.00 -18.23
CA ARG A 76 10.61 -5.27 -16.87
C ARG A 76 10.11 -4.21 -15.90
N LEU A 77 10.21 -2.93 -16.26
CA LEU A 77 9.72 -1.83 -15.42
C LEU A 77 8.20 -1.89 -15.22
N MET A 78 7.44 -2.23 -16.26
CA MET A 78 5.99 -2.39 -16.16
C MET A 78 5.60 -3.56 -15.24
N ALA A 79 6.37 -4.65 -15.24
CA ALA A 79 6.14 -5.75 -14.31
C ALA A 79 6.33 -5.32 -12.84
N GLU A 80 7.37 -4.52 -12.56
CA GLU A 80 7.59 -3.93 -11.23
C GLU A 80 6.53 -2.91 -10.87
N LEU A 81 6.11 -2.05 -11.80
CA LEU A 81 5.04 -1.07 -11.57
C LEU A 81 3.72 -1.76 -11.19
N LEU A 82 3.33 -2.81 -11.91
CA LEU A 82 2.14 -3.59 -11.60
C LEU A 82 2.26 -4.30 -10.25
N LYS A 83 3.46 -4.79 -9.89
CA LYS A 83 3.73 -5.36 -8.57
C LYS A 83 3.50 -4.31 -7.48
N ILE A 84 4.10 -3.13 -7.62
CA ILE A 84 3.96 -2.02 -6.65
C ILE A 84 2.48 -1.62 -6.51
N PHE A 85 1.74 -1.49 -7.61
CA PHE A 85 0.32 -1.16 -7.58
C PHE A 85 -0.49 -2.15 -6.72
N VAL A 86 -0.27 -3.46 -6.90
CA VAL A 86 -0.96 -4.50 -6.12
C VAL A 86 -0.53 -4.51 -4.65
N VAL A 87 0.77 -4.32 -4.39
CA VAL A 87 1.32 -4.24 -3.02
C VAL A 87 0.72 -3.05 -2.28
N GLU A 88 0.68 -1.88 -2.91
CA GLU A 88 0.09 -0.66 -2.35
C GLU A 88 -1.40 -0.85 -2.03
N ALA A 89 -2.16 -1.44 -2.96
CA ALA A 89 -3.56 -1.79 -2.73
C ALA A 89 -3.74 -2.67 -1.48
N ALA A 90 -2.93 -3.73 -1.35
CA ALA A 90 -2.98 -4.64 -0.21
C ALA A 90 -2.62 -3.94 1.11
N ILE A 91 -1.51 -3.20 1.14
CA ILE A 91 -1.03 -2.52 2.35
C ILE A 91 -2.03 -1.46 2.83
N ARG A 92 -2.57 -0.66 1.91
CA ARG A 92 -3.58 0.36 2.26
C ARG A 92 -4.85 -0.28 2.79
N SER A 93 -5.31 -1.36 2.17
CA SER A 93 -6.49 -2.09 2.65
C SER A 93 -6.27 -2.72 4.04
N ILE A 94 -5.07 -3.26 4.31
CA ILE A 94 -4.69 -3.74 5.64
C ILE A 94 -4.70 -2.61 6.67
N ARG A 95 -4.14 -1.45 6.33
CA ARG A 95 -4.14 -0.28 7.23
C ARG A 95 -5.55 0.24 7.49
N GLN A 96 -6.42 0.19 6.48
CA GLN A 96 -7.82 0.57 6.61
C GLN A 96 -8.59 -0.40 7.54
N ALA A 97 -8.41 -1.72 7.38
CA ALA A 97 -8.99 -2.71 8.28
C ALA A 97 -8.51 -2.53 9.72
N GLN A 98 -7.22 -2.23 9.91
CA GLN A 98 -6.64 -1.94 11.23
C GLN A 98 -7.23 -0.68 11.86
N ALA A 99 -7.45 0.37 11.07
CA ALA A 99 -8.07 1.61 11.56
C ALA A 99 -9.55 1.39 11.97
N GLU A 100 -10.17 0.32 11.50
CA GLU A 100 -11.54 -0.09 11.82
C GLU A 100 -11.58 -1.23 12.87
N ASP A 101 -10.44 -1.56 13.48
CA ASP A 101 -10.29 -2.66 14.46
C ASP A 101 -10.76 -4.04 13.94
N LEU A 102 -10.60 -4.28 12.63
CA LEU A 102 -10.97 -5.54 11.98
C LEU A 102 -9.79 -6.50 11.89
N ALA A 103 -10.08 -7.78 12.11
CA ALA A 103 -9.07 -8.85 12.06
C ALA A 103 -8.65 -9.25 10.63
N GLN A 104 -9.48 -8.94 9.63
CA GLN A 104 -9.27 -9.28 8.23
C GLN A 104 -9.62 -8.11 7.32
N VAL A 105 -9.10 -8.14 6.09
CA VAL A 105 -9.46 -7.18 5.04
C VAL A 105 -10.60 -7.76 4.24
N ASP A 106 -11.72 -7.05 4.20
CA ASP A 106 -12.83 -7.31 3.30
C ASP A 106 -12.85 -6.28 2.15
N VAL A 107 -13.75 -6.46 1.19
CA VAL A 107 -13.84 -5.61 -0.02
C VAL A 107 -14.10 -4.14 0.34
N GLU A 108 -14.87 -3.90 1.40
CA GLU A 108 -15.23 -2.56 1.88
C GLU A 108 -13.99 -1.71 2.22
N GLN A 109 -12.94 -2.31 2.78
CA GLN A 109 -11.72 -1.59 3.12
C GLN A 109 -10.91 -1.23 1.87
N LEU A 110 -10.90 -2.11 0.86
CA LEU A 110 -10.30 -1.79 -0.44
C LEU A 110 -11.04 -0.64 -1.12
N GLU A 111 -12.38 -0.67 -1.13
CA GLU A 111 -13.21 0.38 -1.74
C GLU A 111 -12.95 1.76 -1.13
N LYS A 112 -12.72 1.82 0.19
CA LYS A 112 -12.40 3.08 0.90
C LYS A 112 -11.05 3.67 0.48
N VAL A 113 -10.05 2.84 0.20
CA VAL A 113 -8.70 3.31 -0.18
C VAL A 113 -8.53 3.49 -1.69
N LEU A 114 -9.43 2.89 -2.48
CA LEU A 114 -9.35 2.87 -3.94
C LEU A 114 -9.30 4.27 -4.59
N PRO A 115 -10.09 5.28 -4.15
CA PRO A 115 -10.03 6.60 -4.78
C PRO A 115 -8.64 7.23 -4.72
N GLN A 116 -7.98 7.19 -3.56
CA GLN A 116 -6.62 7.73 -3.43
C GLN A 116 -5.59 6.85 -4.12
N LEU A 117 -5.75 5.51 -4.07
CA LEU A 117 -4.87 4.60 -4.80
C LEU A 117 -4.85 4.91 -6.30
N LEU A 118 -6.01 5.19 -6.90
CA LEU A 118 -6.12 5.51 -8.34
C LEU A 118 -5.64 6.93 -8.68
N LEU A 119 -5.53 7.84 -7.71
CA LEU A 119 -4.97 9.18 -7.94
C LEU A 119 -3.44 9.20 -7.87
N ASP A 120 -2.84 8.23 -7.17
CA ASP A 120 -1.40 8.13 -7.01
C ASP A 120 -0.70 7.49 -8.25
N PHE A 121 -1.48 6.90 -9.17
CA PHE A 121 -1.02 6.21 -10.38
C PHE A 121 -1.68 6.78 -11.64
#